data_AF-A0A919B6Y7-F1
#
_entry.id   AF-A0A919B6Y7-F1
#
_cell.length_a   1.000
_cell.length_b   1.000
_cell.length_c   1.000
_cell.angle_alpha   90.00
_cell.angle_beta   90.00
_cell.angle_gamma   90.00
#
_symmetry.space_group_name_H-M   'P 1'
#
loop_
_entity.id
_entity.type
_entity.pdbx_description
1 polymer ?
#
loop_
_entity_poly.entity_id
_entity_poly.type
_entity_poly.pdbx_seq_one_letter_code
_entity_poly.pdbx_strand_id
1 'polypeptide(L)'
;MTRDTSCRMTGGTRTHSTRRGHIVSVDDDLTAIQRCLDDLDRAVARLERALGRGGLEVRRIRTDAGHLRESVALLRADGPPAGAAAGPVPRQQPQGRPLPMVPVPDTPYDSSLWTDADEEGLGSRNRRAP
;
A
#
# COMPACT_ATOMS: atom_id res chain seq x y z
N MET A 1 21.05 70.05 24.21
CA MET A 1 19.89 69.21 23.85
C MET A 1 20.38 68.10 22.93
N THR A 2 20.87 67.03 23.53
CA THR A 2 21.45 65.85 22.88
C THR A 2 20.34 64.85 22.54
N ARG A 3 20.26 64.47 21.26
CA ARG A 3 19.51 63.30 20.81
C ARG A 3 20.51 62.15 20.75
N ASP A 4 20.29 61.10 21.53
CA ASP A 4 20.84 59.79 21.21
C ASP A 4 19.75 58.74 21.47
N THR A 5 19.21 58.24 20.38
CA THR A 5 18.11 57.28 20.34
C THR A 5 18.74 55.90 20.26
N SER A 6 19.12 55.34 21.41
CA SER A 6 19.58 53.96 21.49
C SER A 6 18.44 53.06 21.96
N CYS A 7 17.86 52.28 21.03
CA CYS A 7 17.10 51.10 21.40
C CYS A 7 17.17 49.99 20.34
N ARG A 8 18.01 49.01 20.69
CA ARG A 8 17.67 47.58 20.75
C ARG A 8 17.59 46.81 19.43
N MET A 9 18.71 46.13 19.18
CA MET A 9 18.87 44.89 18.42
C MET A 9 17.72 43.89 18.67
N THR A 10 16.96 43.56 17.63
CA THR A 10 16.14 42.36 17.59
C THR A 10 16.97 41.22 17.02
N GLY A 11 17.62 40.48 17.92
CA GLY A 11 18.21 39.18 17.61
C GLY A 11 17.11 38.19 17.28
N GLY A 12 16.81 38.03 15.98
CA GLY A 12 15.97 36.94 15.49
C GLY A 12 16.73 35.62 15.62
N THR A 13 16.51 34.90 16.72
CA THR A 13 16.96 33.53 16.87
C THR A 13 16.19 32.66 15.88
N ARG A 14 16.81 32.41 14.72
CA ARG A 14 16.40 31.35 13.79
C ARG A 14 16.66 30.02 14.48
N THR A 15 15.67 29.57 15.25
CA THR A 15 15.61 28.20 15.73
C THR A 15 15.60 27.30 14.50
N HIS A 16 16.75 26.68 14.24
CA HIS A 16 16.84 25.54 13.35
C HIS A 16 15.98 24.46 14.00
N SER A 17 14.75 24.31 13.48
CA SER A 17 13.81 23.31 13.96
C SER A 17 14.41 21.95 13.67
N THR A 18 15.08 21.41 14.68
CA THR A 18 15.57 20.04 14.75
C THR A 18 14.46 19.13 14.23
N ARG A 19 14.79 18.38 13.18
CA ARG A 19 14.07 17.22 12.66
C ARG A 19 13.87 16.23 13.81
N ARG A 20 12.87 16.49 14.67
CA ARG A 20 12.38 15.55 15.68
C ARG A 20 11.92 14.33 14.91
N GLY A 21 12.40 13.16 15.33
CA GLY A 21 12.03 11.88 14.77
C GLY A 21 10.52 11.72 14.71
N HIS A 22 10.08 10.79 13.88
CA HIS A 22 8.71 10.35 13.72
C HIS A 22 8.08 9.99 15.09
N ILE A 23 7.41 10.94 15.75
CA ILE A 23 6.57 10.72 16.95
C ILE A 23 5.10 10.63 16.50
N VAL A 24 4.85 9.96 15.38
CA VAL A 24 3.51 9.61 14.94
C VAL A 24 3.49 8.09 14.94
N SER A 25 2.52 7.51 15.67
CA SER A 25 2.40 6.06 15.84
C SER A 25 2.12 5.39 14.50
N VAL A 26 2.55 4.14 14.33
CA VAL A 26 2.19 3.34 13.15
C VAL A 26 0.67 3.28 12.96
N ASP A 27 -0.10 3.24 14.05
CA ASP A 27 -1.56 3.25 13.97
C ASP A 27 -2.12 4.62 13.52
N ASP A 28 -1.49 5.72 13.96
CA ASP A 28 -1.82 7.07 13.50
C ASP A 28 -1.51 7.21 12.01
N ASP A 29 -0.39 6.65 11.54
CA ASP A 29 0.00 6.64 10.13
C ASP A 29 -0.99 5.84 9.28
N LEU A 30 -1.38 4.64 9.73
CA LEU A 30 -2.38 3.82 9.04
C LEU A 30 -3.73 4.54 9.01
N THR A 31 -4.07 5.28 10.07
CA THR A 31 -5.27 6.13 10.12
C THR A 31 -5.18 7.32 9.17
N ALA A 32 -4.02 7.95 9.07
CA ALA A 32 -3.76 9.02 8.10
C ALA A 32 -3.88 8.50 6.66
N ILE A 33 -3.29 7.34 6.36
CA ILE A 33 -3.37 6.70 5.03
C ILE A 33 -4.83 6.44 4.66
N GLN A 34 -5.63 5.89 5.56
CA GLN A 34 -7.05 5.63 5.28
C GLN A 34 -7.85 6.90 4.99
N ARG A 35 -7.62 7.97 5.77
CA ARG A 35 -8.25 9.26 5.50
C ARG A 35 -7.86 9.80 4.13
N CYS A 36 -6.58 9.70 3.76
CA CYS A 36 -6.10 10.09 2.45
C CYS A 36 -6.76 9.27 1.32
N LEU A 37 -6.97 7.96 1.51
CA LEU A 37 -7.69 7.12 0.54
C LEU A 37 -9.16 7.54 0.40
N ASP A 38 -9.83 7.89 1.50
CA ASP A 38 -11.20 8.41 1.46
C ASP A 38 -11.29 9.77 0.75
N ASP A 39 -10.31 10.63 0.95
CA ASP A 39 -10.22 11.90 0.24
C ASP A 39 -9.92 11.71 -1.25
N LEU A 40 -9.08 10.73 -1.59
CA LEU A 40 -8.85 10.31 -2.98
C LEU A 40 -10.15 9.84 -3.64
N ASP A 41 -10.91 8.98 -2.99
CA ASP A 41 -12.21 8.52 -3.51
C ASP A 41 -13.19 9.68 -3.74
N ARG A 42 -13.26 10.62 -2.78
CA ARG A 42 -14.10 11.82 -2.94
C ARG A 42 -13.62 12.66 -4.12
N ALA A 43 -12.31 12.81 -4.31
CA ALA A 43 -11.73 13.56 -5.43
C ALA A 43 -12.01 12.88 -6.78
N VAL A 44 -11.82 11.57 -6.86
CA VAL A 44 -12.09 10.77 -8.07
C VAL A 44 -13.58 10.80 -8.42
N ALA A 45 -14.48 10.72 -7.43
CA ALA A 45 -15.92 10.84 -7.67
C ALA A 45 -16.32 12.24 -8.17
N ARG A 46 -15.65 13.31 -7.71
CA ARG A 46 -15.84 14.67 -8.28
C ARG A 46 -15.34 14.73 -9.72
N LEU A 47 -14.18 14.14 -9.99
CA LEU A 47 -13.60 14.08 -11.32
C LEU A 47 -14.48 13.30 -12.30
N GLU A 48 -15.02 12.16 -11.89
CA GLU A 48 -15.96 11.35 -12.68
C GLU A 48 -17.22 12.14 -13.06
N ARG A 49 -17.74 12.95 -12.13
CA ARG A 49 -18.89 13.84 -12.43
C ARG A 49 -18.53 14.94 -13.43
N ALA A 50 -17.30 15.47 -13.37
CA ALA A 50 -16.84 16.53 -14.26
C ALA A 50 -16.50 16.02 -15.67
N LEU A 51 -15.90 14.83 -15.77
CA LEU A 51 -15.48 14.22 -17.04
C LEU A 51 -16.60 13.41 -17.72
N GLY A 52 -17.69 13.13 -17.01
CA GLY A 52 -18.75 12.23 -17.49
C GLY A 52 -18.44 10.76 -17.24
N ARG A 53 -19.48 9.93 -17.28
CA ARG A 53 -19.39 8.47 -17.04
C ARG A 53 -18.67 7.81 -18.22
N GLY A 54 -17.38 7.51 -18.10
CA GLY A 54 -16.70 6.77 -19.17
C GLY A 54 -15.18 6.62 -19.13
N GLY A 55 -14.45 7.27 -18.23
CA GLY A 55 -13.00 7.12 -18.18
C GLY A 55 -12.56 5.74 -17.68
N LEU A 56 -11.87 4.96 -18.51
CA LEU A 56 -11.25 3.69 -18.11
C LEU A 56 -10.27 3.91 -16.94
N GLU A 57 -9.60 5.04 -16.95
CA GLU A 57 -8.61 5.52 -15.99
C GLU A 57 -9.27 5.82 -14.66
N VAL A 58 -10.46 6.44 -14.67
CA VAL A 58 -11.25 6.66 -13.45
C VAL A 58 -11.64 5.33 -12.82
N ARG A 59 -12.10 4.36 -13.63
CA ARG A 59 -12.43 3.02 -13.14
C ARG A 59 -11.21 2.29 -12.57
N ARG A 60 -10.06 2.41 -13.25
CA ARG A 60 -8.79 1.84 -12.79
C ARG A 60 -8.37 2.43 -11.46
N ILE A 61 -8.35 3.75 -11.34
CA ILE A 61 -7.99 4.43 -10.08
C ILE A 61 -8.91 4.00 -8.93
N ARG A 62 -10.22 3.86 -9.17
CA ARG A 62 -11.15 3.37 -8.13
C ARG A 62 -10.87 1.94 -7.71
N THR A 63 -10.50 1.08 -8.67
CA THR A 63 -10.12 -0.31 -8.41
C THR A 63 -8.83 -0.36 -7.59
N ASP A 64 -7.82 0.40 -8.00
CA ASP A 64 -6.53 0.51 -7.31
C ASP A 64 -6.69 1.06 -5.89
N ALA A 65 -7.54 2.09 -5.70
CA ALA A 65 -7.86 2.62 -4.37
C ALA A 65 -8.58 1.58 -3.49
N GLY A 66 -9.43 0.74 -4.07
CA GLY A 66 -10.04 -0.41 -3.39
C GLY A 66 -8.99 -1.43 -2.93
N HIS A 67 -8.09 -1.84 -3.83
CA HIS A 67 -7.00 -2.76 -3.49
C HIS A 67 -6.03 -2.20 -2.45
N LEU A 68 -5.74 -0.89 -2.50
CA LEU A 68 -4.91 -0.23 -1.48
C LEU A 68 -5.59 -0.23 -0.11
N ARG A 69 -6.91 0.01 -0.04
CA ARG A 69 -7.65 -0.10 1.23
C ARG A 69 -7.58 -1.51 1.80
N GLU A 70 -7.74 -2.52 0.96
CA GLU A 70 -7.61 -3.93 1.36
C GLU A 70 -6.20 -4.23 1.88
N SER A 71 -5.17 -3.80 1.15
CA SER A 71 -3.77 -3.95 1.55
C SER A 71 -3.49 -3.27 2.90
N VAL A 72 -4.02 -2.08 3.13
CA VAL A 72 -3.87 -1.36 4.41
C VAL A 72 -4.64 -2.04 5.54
N ALA A 73 -5.81 -2.63 5.26
CA ALA A 73 -6.55 -3.40 6.24
C ALA A 73 -5.78 -4.66 6.67
N LEU A 74 -5.15 -5.35 5.71
CA LEU A 74 -4.24 -6.49 6.00
C LEU A 74 -3.06 -6.05 6.85
N LEU A 75 -2.40 -4.94 6.51
CA LEU A 75 -1.27 -4.40 7.30
C LEU A 75 -1.65 -4.06 8.74
N ARG A 76 -2.88 -3.59 8.98
CA ARG A 76 -3.39 -3.38 10.34
C ARG A 76 -3.66 -4.68 11.08
N ALA A 77 -4.21 -5.68 10.39
CA ALA A 77 -4.46 -6.99 10.96
C ALA A 77 -3.15 -7.69 11.35
N ASP A 78 -2.10 -7.49 10.55
CA ASP A 78 -0.73 -7.94 10.81
C ASP A 78 0.05 -7.05 11.82
N GLY A 79 -0.66 -6.18 12.54
CA GLY A 79 -0.09 -5.26 13.53
C GLY A 79 0.88 -5.95 14.51
N PRO A 80 1.82 -5.18 15.13
CA PRO A 80 2.83 -5.76 16.00
C PRO A 80 2.15 -6.62 17.08
N PRO A 81 2.59 -7.88 17.30
CA PRO A 81 1.92 -8.78 18.21
C PRO A 81 1.86 -8.14 19.59
N ALA A 82 0.65 -7.79 20.03
CA ALA A 82 0.41 -7.21 21.34
C ALA A 82 0.94 -8.18 22.41
N GLY A 83 2.03 -7.80 23.07
CA GLY A 83 2.60 -8.56 24.19
C GLY A 83 3.92 -9.29 23.95
N ALA A 84 4.61 -9.10 22.82
CA ALA A 84 6.00 -9.55 22.73
C ALA A 84 6.92 -8.56 23.48
N ALA A 85 7.05 -8.76 24.80
CA ALA A 85 8.28 -8.41 25.49
C ALA A 85 9.46 -8.88 24.62
N ALA A 86 10.50 -8.05 24.51
CA ALA A 86 11.67 -8.25 23.67
C ALA A 86 12.40 -9.59 23.96
N GLY A 87 11.85 -10.68 23.44
CA GLY A 87 12.52 -11.84 22.91
C GLY A 87 12.17 -11.88 21.42
N PRO A 88 13.05 -12.41 20.56
CA PRO A 88 12.82 -12.40 19.11
C PRO A 88 11.46 -13.03 18.84
N VAL A 89 10.52 -12.20 18.35
CA VAL A 89 9.26 -12.69 17.81
C VAL A 89 9.65 -13.69 16.72
N PRO A 90 9.33 -14.98 16.84
CA PRO A 90 9.56 -15.87 15.74
C PRO A 90 8.63 -15.35 14.65
N ARG A 91 9.21 -14.78 13.57
CA ARG A 91 8.72 -15.10 12.23
C ARG A 91 8.38 -16.58 12.32
N GLN A 92 7.15 -16.99 11.99
CA GLN A 92 6.80 -18.42 11.95
C GLN A 92 7.54 -19.12 10.79
N GLN A 93 8.86 -18.97 10.72
CA GLN A 93 9.72 -20.10 10.43
C GLN A 93 9.64 -20.96 11.70
N PRO A 94 9.07 -22.16 11.66
CA PRO A 94 9.18 -23.09 12.78
C PRO A 94 10.67 -23.37 13.00
N GLN A 95 11.25 -22.66 13.95
CA GLN A 95 12.63 -22.83 14.34
C GLN A 95 12.73 -24.20 15.03
N GLY A 96 13.31 -25.17 14.35
CA GLY A 96 13.62 -26.49 14.89
C GLY A 96 12.60 -27.60 14.61
N ARG A 97 11.44 -27.30 14.00
CA ARG A 97 10.60 -28.35 13.41
C ARG A 97 10.79 -28.30 11.89
N PRO A 98 11.36 -29.34 11.26
CA PRO A 98 11.20 -29.48 9.82
C PRO A 98 9.70 -29.41 9.55
N LEU A 99 9.26 -28.36 8.84
CA LEU A 99 7.94 -28.42 8.22
C LEU A 99 7.89 -29.73 7.44
N PRO A 100 6.76 -30.46 7.44
CA PRO A 100 6.64 -31.62 6.57
C PRO A 100 6.89 -31.14 5.14
N MET A 101 8.11 -31.38 4.68
CA MET A 101 8.54 -31.01 3.34
C MET A 101 7.77 -31.94 2.44
N VAL A 102 6.85 -31.38 1.67
CA VAL A 102 6.18 -32.14 0.63
C VAL A 102 7.24 -32.30 -0.47
N PRO A 103 7.75 -33.52 -0.73
CA PRO A 103 8.67 -33.72 -1.83
C PRO A 103 7.90 -33.44 -3.12
N VAL A 104 8.30 -32.39 -3.83
CA VAL A 104 7.82 -32.17 -5.20
C VAL A 104 8.59 -33.16 -6.07
N PRO A 105 7.93 -34.11 -6.75
CA PRO A 105 8.63 -35.02 -7.64
C PRO A 105 9.27 -34.22 -8.78
N ASP A 106 10.55 -34.47 -9.06
CA ASP A 106 11.24 -33.96 -10.25
C ASP A 106 10.77 -34.66 -11.55
N THR A 107 9.72 -35.47 -11.46
CA THR A 107 9.09 -36.11 -12.63
C THR A 107 8.48 -35.02 -13.50
N PRO A 108 8.81 -34.97 -14.80
CA PRO A 108 8.15 -34.07 -15.73
C PRO A 108 6.63 -34.21 -15.60
N TYR A 109 5.92 -33.08 -15.52
CA TYR A 109 4.48 -33.10 -15.56
C TYR A 109 4.01 -33.85 -16.82
N ASP A 110 2.92 -34.59 -16.70
CA ASP A 110 2.30 -35.24 -17.84
C ASP A 110 1.89 -34.19 -18.88
N SER A 111 2.47 -34.26 -20.08
CA SER A 111 2.21 -33.31 -21.15
C SER A 111 0.79 -33.44 -21.71
N SER A 112 0.09 -34.56 -21.46
CA SER A 112 -1.32 -34.69 -21.83
C SER A 112 -2.23 -33.76 -21.02
N LEU A 113 -1.79 -33.30 -19.84
CA LEU A 113 -2.53 -32.33 -19.01
C LEU A 113 -2.57 -30.92 -19.60
N TRP A 114 -1.76 -30.64 -20.63
CA TRP A 114 -1.61 -29.31 -21.24
C TRP A 114 -1.77 -29.34 -22.77
N THR A 115 -2.30 -30.43 -23.32
CA THR A 115 -2.41 -30.63 -24.79
C THR A 115 -3.47 -29.73 -25.43
N ASP A 116 -4.49 -29.31 -24.67
CA ASP A 116 -5.53 -28.37 -25.07
C ASP A 116 -5.24 -26.93 -24.61
N ALA A 117 -4.17 -26.70 -23.83
CA ALA A 117 -3.81 -25.37 -23.34
C ALA A 117 -3.46 -24.38 -24.47
N ASP A 118 -2.98 -24.88 -25.61
CA ASP A 118 -2.73 -24.09 -26.82
C ASP A 118 -4.03 -23.69 -27.56
N GLU A 119 -5.12 -24.44 -27.38
CA GLU A 119 -6.44 -24.16 -27.98
C GLU A 119 -7.22 -23.11 -27.16
N GLU A 120 -6.91 -22.97 -25.87
CA GLU A 120 -7.59 -22.05 -24.94
C GLU A 120 -6.97 -20.63 -24.90
N GLY A 121 -6.11 -20.30 -25.87
CA GLY A 121 -5.20 -19.16 -25.77
C GLY A 121 -5.25 -18.09 -26.86
N LEU A 122 -6.04 -18.21 -27.91
CA LEU A 122 -6.16 -17.17 -28.94
C LEU A 122 -7.58 -17.16 -29.47
N GLY A 123 -8.35 -16.09 -29.20
CA GLY A 123 -9.66 -15.86 -29.77
C GLY A 123 -9.67 -16.28 -31.24
N SER A 124 -10.33 -17.41 -31.49
CA SER A 124 -10.25 -18.15 -32.75
C SER A 124 -10.41 -17.19 -33.92
N ARG A 125 -9.39 -17.06 -34.77
CA ARG A 125 -9.35 -16.12 -35.92
C ARG A 125 -10.49 -16.31 -36.91
N ASN A 126 -11.28 -17.38 -36.78
CA ASN A 126 -12.37 -17.70 -37.68
C ASN A 126 -13.74 -17.98 -37.03
N ARG A 127 -13.98 -17.57 -35.78
CA ARG A 127 -15.35 -17.49 -35.25
C ARG A 127 -15.82 -16.04 -35.36
N ARG A 128 -16.49 -15.70 -36.47
CA ARG A 128 -17.38 -14.54 -36.50
C ARG A 128 -18.55 -14.88 -35.57
N ALA A 129 -18.71 -14.12 -34.49
CA ALA A 129 -19.91 -14.21 -33.66
C ALA A 129 -21.14 -13.97 -34.57
N PRO A 130 -22.22 -14.77 -34.44
CA PRO A 130 -23.44 -14.58 -35.22
C PRO A 130 -24.12 -13.25 -34.91
#